data_AF-A0A4Y2TSH6-F1
#
_entry.id   AF-A0A4Y2TSH6-F1
#
_cell.length_a   1.000
_cell.length_b   1.000
_cell.length_c   1.000
_cell.angle_alpha   90.00
_cell.angle_beta   90.00
_cell.angle_gamma   90.00
#
_symmetry.space_group_name_H-M   'P 1'
#
loop_
_entity.id
_entity.type
_entity.pdbx_description
1 polymer ?
#
loop_
_entity_poly.entity_id
_entity_poly.type
_entity_poly.pdbx_seq_one_letter_code
_entity_poly.pdbx_strand_id
1 'polypeptide(L)'
;MQSDEVYLEAPLQNITFAPMCLEKVALEPSPNFSSRQLNTVETDKGVIPVFGEVNCLNPQDSRQYLFCLTPKPGTQSYSKLVKNVASIGKLDIVWRTSMGERGRLQTSQLERMAPGYGEIRLIITEIPSIVILEKPFPVTIKIINA
;
A
#
# COMPACT_ATOMS: atom_id res chain seq x y z
N MET A 1 -17.23 2.12 -9.92
CA MET A 1 -16.71 0.73 -10.01
C MET A 1 -16.10 0.42 -8.65
N GLN A 2 -16.56 -0.61 -7.94
CA GLN A 2 -15.97 -0.98 -6.65
C GLN A 2 -14.60 -1.59 -6.93
N SER A 3 -13.54 -0.84 -6.63
CA SER A 3 -12.18 -1.36 -6.81
C SER A 3 -11.91 -2.33 -5.67
N ASP A 4 -11.73 -3.62 -5.97
CA ASP A 4 -11.32 -4.66 -5.02
C ASP A 4 -9.83 -4.55 -4.64
N GLU A 5 -9.28 -3.35 -4.75
CA GLU A 5 -7.91 -3.01 -4.42
C GLU A 5 -7.72 -2.98 -2.90
N VAL A 6 -6.58 -3.52 -2.47
CA VAL A 6 -6.13 -3.46 -1.08
C VAL A 6 -4.91 -2.57 -1.04
N TYR A 7 -4.94 -1.56 -0.17
CA TYR A 7 -3.81 -0.65 0.02
C TYR A 7 -3.03 -1.06 1.27
N LEU A 8 -1.72 -1.22 1.12
CA LEU A 8 -0.79 -1.46 2.22
C LEU A 8 0.13 -0.25 2.37
N GLU A 9 0.04 0.39 3.53
CA GLU A 9 0.95 1.45 3.94
C GLU A 9 2.04 0.88 4.84
N ALA A 10 3.30 1.23 4.55
CA ALA A 10 4.47 0.79 5.30
C ALA A 10 5.33 1.99 5.70
N PRO A 11 5.20 2.50 6.93
CA PRO A 11 6.09 3.52 7.47
C PRO A 11 7.44 2.88 7.81
N LEU A 12 8.53 3.44 7.28
CA LEU A 12 9.90 3.05 7.60
C LEU A 12 10.60 4.23 8.27
N GLN A 13 11.26 3.99 9.40
CA GLN A 13 12.03 4.99 10.12
C GLN A 13 13.46 4.50 10.37
N ASN A 14 14.44 5.34 10.10
CA ASN A 14 15.81 5.07 10.49
C ASN A 14 16.01 5.44 11.97
N ILE A 15 15.99 4.44 12.85
CA ILE A 15 16.24 4.63 14.29
C ILE A 15 17.74 4.60 14.66
N THR A 16 18.63 4.43 13.68
CA THR A 16 20.07 4.38 13.91
C THR A 16 20.68 5.78 13.96
N PHE A 17 21.96 5.86 14.35
CA PHE A 17 22.71 7.12 14.43
C PHE A 17 23.43 7.50 13.13
N ALA A 18 23.29 6.71 12.06
CA ALA A 18 23.93 6.94 10.77
C ALA A 18 22.92 6.86 9.61
N PRO A 19 23.15 7.56 8.48
CA PRO A 19 22.31 7.43 7.31
C PRO A 19 22.40 6.01 6.72
N MET A 20 21.32 5.55 6.12
CA MET A 20 21.23 4.24 5.46
C MET A 20 20.57 4.37 4.10
N CYS A 21 21.05 3.63 3.10
CA CYS A 21 20.48 3.65 1.75
C CYS A 21 19.61 2.43 1.52
N LEU A 22 18.35 2.66 1.13
CA LEU A 22 17.36 1.62 0.86
C LEU A 22 17.55 1.13 -0.58
N GLU A 23 18.12 -0.06 -0.74
CA GLU A 23 18.35 -0.72 -2.03
C GLU A 23 17.05 -1.31 -2.61
N LYS A 24 16.20 -1.87 -1.74
CA LYS A 24 14.92 -2.48 -2.13
C LYS A 24 13.88 -2.19 -1.06
N VAL A 25 12.70 -1.74 -1.49
CA VAL A 25 11.50 -1.69 -0.65
C VAL A 25 10.35 -2.21 -1.51
N ALA A 26 10.05 -3.50 -1.41
CA ALA A 26 9.11 -4.16 -2.30
C ALA A 26 8.13 -5.04 -1.53
N LEU A 27 6.89 -5.09 -2.00
CA LEU A 27 5.88 -6.01 -1.52
C LEU A 27 5.80 -7.21 -2.46
N GLU A 28 6.20 -8.38 -1.98
CA GLU A 28 6.07 -9.66 -2.68
C GLU A 28 4.62 -10.16 -2.52
N PRO A 29 3.79 -10.10 -3.58
CA PRO A 29 2.38 -10.42 -3.47
C PRO A 29 2.17 -11.93 -3.36
N SER A 30 1.09 -12.33 -2.68
CA SER A 30 0.64 -13.73 -2.70
C SER A 30 0.17 -14.14 -4.10
N PRO A 31 0.08 -15.45 -4.43
CA PRO A 31 -0.23 -15.90 -5.80
C PRO A 31 -1.50 -15.29 -6.41
N ASN A 32 -2.52 -15.04 -5.58
CA ASN A 32 -3.82 -14.51 -5.96
C ASN A 32 -3.83 -12.99 -6.19
N PHE A 33 -2.76 -12.29 -5.82
CA PHE A 33 -2.63 -10.85 -5.90
C PHE A 33 -1.52 -10.45 -6.86
N SER A 34 -1.67 -9.27 -7.42
CA SER A 34 -0.60 -8.48 -8.05
C SER A 34 -0.35 -7.27 -7.16
N SER A 35 0.90 -6.85 -7.00
CA SER A 35 1.26 -5.63 -6.25
C SER A 35 1.77 -4.56 -7.21
N ARG A 36 1.32 -3.32 -7.01
CA ARG A 36 1.83 -2.11 -7.67
C ARG A 36 2.34 -1.16 -6.62
N GLN A 37 3.56 -0.66 -6.79
CA GLN A 37 4.12 0.36 -5.92
C GLN A 37 3.61 1.75 -6.32
N LEU A 38 3.19 2.56 -5.34
CA LEU A 38 2.64 3.91 -5.57
C LEU A 38 3.62 5.02 -5.15
N ASN A 39 4.93 4.74 -5.18
CA ASN A 39 5.99 5.63 -4.70
C ASN A 39 6.74 6.34 -5.84
N THR A 40 6.07 6.51 -6.98
CA THR A 40 6.60 7.20 -8.16
C THR A 40 5.59 8.21 -8.69
N VAL A 41 6.09 9.32 -9.23
CA VAL A 41 5.31 10.37 -9.87
C VAL A 41 5.64 10.41 -11.36
N GLU A 42 4.63 10.50 -12.20
CA GLU A 42 4.81 10.79 -13.63
C GLU A 42 5.01 12.30 -13.82
N THR A 43 6.10 12.66 -14.49
CA THR A 43 6.42 14.04 -14.88
C THR A 43 6.76 14.08 -16.37
N ASP A 44 6.85 15.28 -16.95
CA ASP A 44 7.25 15.50 -18.35
C ASP A 44 8.62 14.86 -18.71
N LYS A 45 9.44 14.58 -17.68
CA LYS A 45 10.75 13.94 -17.78
C LYS A 45 10.73 12.41 -17.58
N GLY A 46 9.54 11.83 -17.38
CA GLY A 46 9.34 10.39 -17.11
C GLY A 46 8.87 10.09 -15.68
N VAL A 47 9.02 8.83 -15.28
CA VAL A 47 8.62 8.31 -13.97
C VAL A 47 9.76 8.52 -12.97
N ILE A 48 9.54 9.38 -11.98
CA ILE A 48 10.53 9.69 -10.92
C ILE A 48 10.08 9.15 -9.55
N PRO A 49 10.98 8.67 -8.68
CA PRO A 49 10.61 8.28 -7.32
C PRO A 49 10.17 9.51 -6.50
N VAL A 50 9.16 9.33 -5.64
CA VAL A 50 8.64 10.39 -4.75
C VAL A 50 9.72 10.90 -3.78
N PHE A 51 10.69 10.05 -3.43
CA PHE A 51 11.75 10.36 -2.46
C PHE A 51 13.03 10.90 -3.11
N GLY A 52 12.99 11.23 -4.41
CA GLY A 52 14.14 11.67 -5.19
C GLY A 52 14.97 10.50 -5.74
N GLU A 53 16.02 10.84 -6.49
CA GLU A 53 16.88 9.85 -7.17
C GLU A 53 17.69 9.00 -6.18
N VAL A 54 18.00 9.55 -5.01
CA VAL A 54 18.81 8.90 -3.98
C VAL A 54 17.90 8.39 -2.86
N ASN A 55 17.70 7.08 -2.80
CA ASN A 55 16.86 6.45 -1.79
C ASN A 55 17.61 6.24 -0.45
N CYS A 56 18.13 7.31 0.17
CA CYS A 56 18.82 7.24 1.47
C CYS A 56 18.06 7.96 2.59
N LEU A 57 17.99 7.34 3.76
CA LEU A 57 17.22 7.78 4.93
C LEU A 57 18.19 8.25 6.03
N ASN A 58 18.13 9.52 6.43
CA ASN A 58 18.99 10.05 7.49
C ASN A 58 18.56 9.53 8.86
N PRO A 59 19.41 9.64 9.91
CA PRO A 59 19.01 9.35 11.27
C PRO A 59 17.71 10.06 11.66
N GLN A 60 16.77 9.33 12.26
CA GLN A 60 15.45 9.78 12.68
C GLN A 60 14.45 10.12 11.57
N ASP A 61 14.86 10.16 10.29
CA ASP A 61 13.95 10.37 9.18
C ASP A 61 13.00 9.17 9.00
N SER A 62 11.78 9.46 8.55
CA SER A 62 10.78 8.47 8.20
C SER A 62 10.29 8.64 6.75
N ARG A 63 9.85 7.53 6.15
CA ARG A 63 9.26 7.46 4.80
C ARG A 63 8.04 6.57 4.81
N GLN A 64 7.00 6.99 4.09
CA GLN A 64 5.77 6.22 3.93
C GLN A 64 5.74 5.58 2.55
N TYR A 65 5.87 4.26 2.49
CA TYR A 65 5.72 3.51 1.25
C TYR A 65 4.27 3.04 1.11
N LEU A 66 3.67 3.28 -0.05
CA LEU A 66 2.32 2.82 -0.36
C LEU A 66 2.34 1.76 -1.48
N PHE A 67 1.62 0.67 -1.26
CA PHE A 67 1.45 -0.41 -2.22
C PHE A 67 -0.04 -0.67 -2.45
N CYS A 68 -0.42 -0.86 -3.70
CA CYS A 68 -1.76 -1.24 -4.11
C CYS A 68 -1.74 -2.69 -4.60
N LEU A 69 -2.49 -3.56 -3.94
CA LEU A 69 -2.69 -4.94 -4.36
C LEU A 69 -4.00 -5.07 -5.12
N THR A 70 -3.93 -5.65 -6.31
CA THR A 70 -5.11 -5.97 -7.12
C THR A 70 -5.20 -7.48 -7.29
N PRO A 71 -6.37 -8.09 -7.06
CA PRO A 71 -6.55 -9.52 -7.32
C PRO A 71 -6.41 -9.86 -8.80
N LYS A 72 -5.86 -11.05 -9.08
CA LYS A 72 -5.69 -11.51 -10.46
C LYS A 72 -7.03 -12.01 -11.05
N PRO A 73 -7.28 -11.74 -12.35
CA PRO A 73 -8.46 -12.27 -13.04
C PRO A 73 -8.37 -13.81 -13.11
N GLY A 74 -9.46 -14.51 -12.76
CA GLY A 74 -9.51 -15.98 -12.74
C GLY A 74 -9.63 -16.61 -11.34
N THR A 75 -9.42 -15.84 -10.28
CA THR A 75 -9.70 -16.26 -8.90
C THR A 75 -11.21 -16.21 -8.62
N GLN A 76 -11.97 -17.22 -9.10
CA GLN A 76 -13.44 -17.32 -9.12
C GLN A 76 -14.15 -17.38 -7.74
N SER A 77 -13.56 -16.86 -6.66
CA SER A 77 -14.20 -16.91 -5.32
C SER A 77 -13.85 -15.72 -4.45
N TYR A 78 -13.85 -14.51 -5.01
CA TYR A 78 -13.55 -13.30 -4.24
C TYR A 78 -14.55 -13.05 -3.10
N SER A 79 -15.83 -13.42 -3.28
CA SER A 79 -16.84 -13.33 -2.21
C SER A 79 -16.62 -14.31 -1.05
N LYS A 80 -15.77 -15.34 -1.22
CA LYS A 80 -15.37 -16.30 -0.16
C LYS A 80 -13.95 -16.04 0.36
N LEU A 81 -13.02 -15.62 -0.51
CA LEU A 81 -11.65 -15.25 -0.14
C LEU A 81 -11.58 -13.96 0.67
N VAL A 82 -12.52 -13.03 0.50
CA VAL A 82 -12.61 -11.81 1.31
C VAL A 82 -13.40 -12.04 2.61
N LYS A 83 -14.03 -13.21 2.80
CA LYS A 83 -14.69 -13.56 4.07
C LYS A 83 -13.73 -14.18 5.08
N ASN A 84 -12.65 -14.80 4.59
CA ASN A 84 -11.61 -15.38 5.42
C ASN A 84 -10.32 -14.58 5.25
N VAL A 85 -9.52 -14.53 6.29
CA VAL A 85 -8.21 -13.86 6.34
C VAL A 85 -7.42 -14.18 5.07
N ALA A 86 -7.23 -13.19 4.19
CA ALA A 86 -6.53 -13.37 2.92
C ALA A 86 -5.08 -12.91 3.08
N SER A 87 -4.16 -13.86 2.95
CA SER A 87 -2.74 -13.60 2.81
C SER A 87 -2.49 -12.69 1.60
N ILE A 88 -2.01 -11.46 1.84
CA ILE A 88 -1.80 -10.44 0.80
C ILE A 88 -0.37 -10.44 0.25
N GLY A 89 0.64 -10.68 1.09
CA GLY A 89 2.04 -10.76 0.63
C GLY A 89 3.05 -10.67 1.77
N LYS A 90 4.32 -10.45 1.43
CA LYS A 90 5.41 -10.19 2.38
C LYS A 90 6.16 -8.93 1.97
N LEU A 91 6.46 -8.07 2.93
CA LEU A 91 7.28 -6.89 2.68
C LEU A 91 8.76 -7.29 2.78
N ASP A 92 9.53 -7.02 1.73
CA ASP A 92 10.98 -7.28 1.66
C ASP A 92 11.74 -5.95 1.49
N ILE A 93 12.60 -5.68 2.47
CA ILE A 93 13.36 -4.44 2.59
C ILE A 93 14.84 -4.82 2.61
N VAL A 94 15.63 -4.19 1.75
CA VAL A 94 17.09 -4.34 1.71
C VAL A 94 17.71 -2.95 1.80
N TRP A 95 18.73 -2.81 2.64
CA TRP A 95 19.44 -1.55 2.82
C TRP A 95 20.94 -1.76 2.94
N ARG A 96 21.67 -0.65 2.85
CA ARG A 96 23.09 -0.56 3.07
C ARG A 96 23.39 0.51 4.12
N THR A 97 24.23 0.17 5.10
CA THR A 97 24.71 1.12 6.12
C THR A 97 25.76 2.04 5.53
N SER A 98 26.10 3.12 6.24
CA SER A 98 27.16 4.04 5.84
C SER A 98 28.54 3.38 5.66
N MET A 99 28.80 2.25 6.34
CA MET A 99 30.03 1.47 6.18
C MET A 99 29.93 0.37 5.10
N GLY A 100 28.84 0.34 4.33
CA GLY A 100 28.67 -0.57 3.20
C GLY A 100 28.09 -1.94 3.56
N GLU A 101 27.77 -2.20 4.83
CA GLU A 101 27.16 -3.44 5.28
C GLU A 101 25.73 -3.55 4.76
N ARG A 102 25.34 -4.73 4.29
CA ARG A 102 24.02 -4.96 3.73
C ARG A 102 23.11 -5.60 4.78
N GLY A 103 21.97 -4.96 5.04
CA GLY A 103 20.89 -5.50 5.86
C GLY A 103 19.69 -5.92 5.01
N ARG A 104 18.91 -6.86 5.53
CA ARG A 104 17.64 -7.30 4.93
C ARG A 104 16.62 -7.57 6.04
N LEU A 105 15.40 -7.10 5.84
CA LEU A 105 14.25 -7.37 6.68
C LEU A 105 13.13 -7.88 5.78
N GLN A 106 12.66 -9.09 6.04
CA GLN A 106 11.50 -9.65 5.37
C GLN A 106 10.44 -9.96 6.42
N THR A 107 9.21 -9.49 6.21
CA THR A 107 8.11 -9.78 7.12
C THR A 107 7.57 -11.20 6.90
N SER A 108 6.87 -11.72 7.91
CA SER A 108 5.95 -12.84 7.73
C SER A 108 4.83 -12.47 6.74
N GLN A 109 4.04 -13.49 6.38
CA GLN A 109 2.87 -13.31 5.55
C GLN A 109 1.92 -12.29 6.17
N LEU A 110 1.70 -11.18 5.48
CA LEU A 110 0.74 -10.16 5.86
C LEU A 110 -0.65 -10.67 5.53
N GLU A 111 -1.54 -10.53 6.49
CA GLU A 111 -2.89 -11.01 6.44
C GLU A 111 -3.86 -9.84 6.41
N ARG A 112 -4.82 -9.88 5.48
CA ARG A 112 -5.92 -8.93 5.48
C ARG A 112 -6.97 -9.38 6.48
N MET A 113 -7.21 -8.57 7.49
CA MET A 113 -8.45 -8.65 8.25
C MET A 113 -9.58 -8.15 7.34
N ALA A 114 -10.47 -9.04 6.93
CA ALA A 114 -11.69 -8.64 6.28
C ALA A 114 -12.48 -7.75 7.24
N PRO A 115 -12.98 -6.58 6.81
CA PRO A 115 -13.99 -5.88 7.59
C PRO A 115 -15.12 -6.89 7.83
N GLY A 116 -15.48 -7.13 9.09
CA GLY A 116 -16.70 -7.84 9.42
C GLY A 116 -17.86 -6.98 8.95
N TYR A 117 -18.23 -7.11 7.68
CA TYR A 117 -19.42 -6.46 7.16
C TYR A 117 -20.60 -7.11 7.90
N GLY A 118 -21.19 -6.38 8.85
CA GLY A 118 -22.42 -6.78 9.51
C GLY A 118 -23.61 -6.82 8.54
N GLU A 119 -24.82 -6.79 9.06
CA GLU A 119 -26.05 -6.89 8.24
C GLU A 119 -26.19 -5.76 7.21
N ILE A 120 -25.56 -4.59 7.43
CA ILE A 120 -25.69 -3.44 6.55
C ILE A 120 -24.34 -3.06 5.96
N ARG A 121 -24.29 -2.94 4.62
CA ARG A 121 -23.14 -2.50 3.84
C ARG A 121 -23.40 -1.11 3.27
N LEU A 122 -22.51 -0.17 3.56
CA LEU A 122 -22.52 1.19 3.01
C LEU A 122 -21.38 1.32 2.00
N ILE A 123 -21.69 1.79 0.80
CA ILE A 123 -20.72 1.96 -0.30
C ILE A 123 -20.84 3.38 -0.82
N ILE A 124 -19.72 4.12 -0.86
CA ILE A 124 -19.67 5.42 -1.52
C ILE A 124 -19.55 5.17 -3.03
N THR A 125 -20.51 5.64 -3.82
CA THR A 125 -20.51 5.48 -5.27
C THR A 125 -19.81 6.64 -5.97
N GLU A 126 -20.01 7.86 -5.48
CA GLU A 126 -19.46 9.07 -6.08
C GLU A 126 -19.03 10.05 -4.98
N ILE A 127 -17.78 10.51 -5.07
CA ILE A 127 -17.21 11.56 -4.23
C ILE A 127 -16.34 12.48 -5.10
N PRO A 128 -16.38 13.81 -4.91
CA PRO A 128 -15.52 14.73 -5.63
C PRO A 128 -14.04 14.47 -5.35
N SER A 129 -13.21 14.47 -6.39
CA SER A 129 -11.76 14.27 -6.27
C SER A 129 -11.04 15.43 -5.56
N ILE A 130 -11.67 16.61 -5.60
CA ILE A 130 -11.17 17.86 -5.02
C ILE A 130 -12.32 18.48 -4.24
N VAL A 131 -12.08 18.83 -2.98
CA VAL A 131 -13.06 19.48 -2.10
C VAL A 131 -12.49 20.78 -1.57
N ILE A 132 -13.36 21.77 -1.33
CA ILE A 132 -12.97 23.04 -0.71
C ILE A 132 -13.17 22.88 0.80
N LEU A 133 -12.13 23.23 1.57
CA LEU A 133 -12.20 23.25 3.03
C LEU A 133 -13.39 24.08 3.52
N GLU A 134 -14.04 23.57 4.58
CA GLU A 134 -15.19 24.21 5.23
C GLU A 134 -16.44 24.40 4.35
N LYS A 135 -16.47 23.81 3.14
CA LYS A 135 -17.66 23.82 2.28
C LYS A 135 -18.30 22.42 2.20
N PRO A 136 -19.63 22.32 2.31
CA PRO A 136 -20.31 21.06 2.08
C PRO A 136 -20.14 20.62 0.63
N PHE A 137 -19.94 19.33 0.42
CA PHE A 137 -19.82 18.72 -0.91
C PHE A 137 -20.75 17.50 -1.02
N PRO A 138 -21.32 17.24 -2.21
CA PRO A 138 -22.23 16.12 -2.40
C PRO A 138 -21.45 14.79 -2.41
N VAL A 139 -22.02 13.77 -1.77
CA VAL A 139 -21.53 12.39 -1.81
C VAL A 139 -22.71 11.48 -2.10
N THR A 140 -22.56 10.55 -3.04
CA THR A 140 -23.58 9.55 -3.33
C THR A 140 -23.22 8.23 -2.66
N ILE A 141 -24.18 7.63 -1.96
CA ILE A 141 -24.00 6.45 -1.14
C ILE A 141 -25.04 5.40 -1.51
N LYS A 142 -24.62 4.14 -1.62
CA LYS A 142 -25.47 2.97 -1.80
C LYS A 142 -25.47 2.14 -0.51
N ILE A 143 -26.66 1.84 -0.01
CA ILE A 143 -26.86 0.98 1.17
C ILE A 143 -27.38 -0.37 0.69
N ILE A 144 -26.81 -1.46 1.21
CA ILE A 144 -27.16 -2.84 0.86
C ILE A 144 -27.35 -3.61 2.16
N ASN A 145 -28.48 -4.31 2.31
CA ASN A 145 -28.66 -5.31 3.36
C ASN A 145 -28.01 -6.62 2.89
N ALA A 146 -27.17 -7.24 3.71
CA ALA A 146 -26.32 -8.38 3.37
C ALA A 146 -27.07 -9.71 3.25
#